data_AF-A0A3A9E0X1-F1
#
_entry.id   AF-A0A3A9E0X1-F1
#
_cell.length_a   1.000
_cell.length_b   1.000
_cell.length_c   1.000
_cell.angle_alpha   90.00
_cell.angle_beta   90.00
_cell.angle_gamma   90.00
#
_symmetry.space_group_name_H-M   'P 1'
#
loop_
_entity.id
_entity.type
_entity.pdbx_description
1 polymer ?
#
loop_
_entity_poly.entity_id
_entity_poly.type
_entity_poly.pdbx_seq_one_letter_code
_entity_poly.pdbx_strand_id
1 'polypeptide(L)'
;MGNHSLGDTIRSLRKKAGLSQEKLAEGICSPVSISRIENGVQMPSSTVLDRLLAKLGTSTYQICEIYYKNEEQQRFEEEAKKISRFIYEEKIDKAKSLLSCLENSAKANNLNFQHYLLLEASIKFYEGENPHEILSI
;
A
#
# COMPACT_ATOMS: atom_id res chain seq x y z
N MET A 1 -1.84 16.36 5.25
CA MET A 1 -2.16 14.94 5.02
C MET A 1 -2.29 14.78 3.52
N GLY A 2 -1.29 14.21 2.85
CA GLY A 2 -1.34 14.02 1.40
C GLY A 2 -2.13 12.77 1.09
N ASN A 3 -3.24 12.89 0.35
CA ASN A 3 -3.87 11.72 -0.24
C ASN A 3 -2.87 11.09 -1.21
N HIS A 4 -2.47 9.84 -0.95
CA HIS A 4 -1.60 9.06 -1.82
C HIS A 4 -2.41 8.34 -2.88
N SER A 5 -3.27 9.06 -3.61
CA SER A 5 -4.07 8.46 -4.68
C SER A 5 -3.28 8.41 -5.99
N LEU A 6 -3.66 7.51 -6.89
CA LEU A 6 -3.15 7.44 -8.25
C LEU A 6 -3.28 8.81 -8.97
N GLY A 7 -4.44 9.47 -8.81
CA GLY A 7 -4.72 10.77 -9.42
C GLY A 7 -3.78 11.87 -8.94
N ASP A 8 -3.53 11.93 -7.62
CA ASP A 8 -2.61 12.90 -7.02
C ASP A 8 -1.17 12.69 -7.49
N THR A 9 -0.78 11.43 -7.66
CA THR A 9 0.54 11.04 -8.18
C THR A 9 0.72 11.49 -9.63
N ILE A 10 -0.26 11.20 -10.49
CA ILE A 10 -0.23 11.63 -11.90
C ILE A 10 -0.18 13.17 -11.99
N ARG A 11 -1.00 13.87 -11.20
CA ARG A 11 -1.00 15.34 -11.14
C ARG A 11 0.36 15.89 -10.71
N SER A 12 0.95 15.32 -9.67
CA SER A 12 2.26 15.72 -9.14
C SER A 12 3.35 15.55 -10.19
N LEU A 13 3.42 14.38 -10.83
CA LEU A 13 4.37 14.07 -11.90
C LEU A 13 4.18 15.01 -13.10
N ARG A 14 2.94 15.23 -13.53
CA ARG A 14 2.63 16.15 -14.64
C ARG A 14 3.13 17.57 -14.37
N LYS A 15 2.87 18.09 -13.16
CA LYS A 15 3.33 19.42 -12.75
C LYS A 15 4.85 19.50 -12.68
N LYS A 16 5.52 18.46 -12.16
CA LYS A 16 7.00 18.37 -12.15
C LYS A 16 7.59 18.36 -13.56
N ALA A 17 6.90 17.73 -14.52
CA ALA A 17 7.27 17.73 -15.93
C ALA A 17 6.89 19.03 -16.68
N GLY A 18 6.24 20.00 -16.02
CA GLY A 18 5.82 21.25 -16.64
C GLY A 18 4.71 21.11 -17.69
N LEU A 19 3.96 20.01 -17.69
CA LEU A 19 2.97 19.72 -18.72
C LEU A 19 1.56 20.22 -18.33
N SER A 20 0.81 20.72 -19.32
CA SER A 20 -0.64 20.91 -19.18
C SER A 20 -1.38 19.57 -19.26
N GLN A 21 -2.66 19.52 -18.86
CA GLN A 21 -3.47 18.30 -18.99
C GLN A 21 -3.65 17.90 -20.46
N GLU A 22 -3.77 18.87 -21.36
CA GLU A 22 -3.84 18.68 -22.81
C GLU A 22 -2.55 18.08 -23.35
N LYS A 23 -1.39 18.60 -22.90
CA LYS A 23 -0.09 18.09 -23.31
C LYS A 23 0.16 16.68 -22.81
N LEU A 24 -0.28 16.34 -21.59
CA LEU A 24 -0.20 14.96 -21.13
C LEU A 24 -1.13 14.03 -21.93
N ALA A 25 -2.36 14.48 -22.23
CA ALA A 25 -3.38 13.70 -22.94
C ALA A 25 -3.03 13.40 -24.41
N GLU A 26 -2.26 14.28 -25.06
CA GLU A 26 -1.94 14.24 -26.49
C GLU A 26 -1.44 12.85 -26.96
N GLY A 27 -2.18 12.24 -27.89
CA GLY A 27 -1.90 10.92 -28.48
C GLY A 27 -2.30 9.71 -27.61
N ILE A 28 -2.90 9.95 -26.44
CA ILE A 28 -3.20 8.91 -25.44
C ILE A 28 -4.70 8.87 -25.11
N CYS A 29 -5.28 9.99 -24.66
CA CYS A 29 -6.68 10.10 -24.26
C CYS A 29 -7.18 11.56 -24.35
N SER A 30 -8.36 11.86 -23.82
CA SER A 30 -8.89 13.24 -23.81
C SER A 30 -8.34 14.05 -22.63
N PRO A 31 -8.18 15.39 -22.75
CA PRO A 31 -7.81 16.25 -21.62
C PRO A 31 -8.79 16.14 -20.44
N VAL A 32 -10.08 15.94 -20.74
CA VAL A 32 -11.13 15.72 -19.74
C VAL A 32 -10.89 14.42 -18.97
N SER A 33 -10.43 13.36 -19.64
CA SER A 33 -10.05 12.11 -18.98
C SER A 33 -8.90 12.32 -18.00
N ILE A 34 -7.87 13.10 -18.37
CA ILE A 34 -6.78 13.45 -17.44
C ILE A 34 -7.32 14.19 -16.22
N SER A 35 -8.20 15.18 -16.42
CA SER A 35 -8.81 15.91 -15.30
C SER A 35 -9.60 14.98 -14.37
N ARG A 36 -10.41 14.07 -14.92
CA ARG A 36 -11.17 13.10 -14.11
C ARG A 36 -10.26 12.11 -13.37
N ILE A 37 -9.18 11.65 -14.01
CA ILE A 37 -8.17 10.78 -13.38
C ILE A 37 -7.49 11.50 -12.22
N GLU A 38 -7.01 12.72 -12.44
CA GLU A 38 -6.32 13.51 -11.41
C GLU A 38 -7.22 13.89 -10.22
N ASN A 39 -8.54 13.84 -10.41
CA ASN A 39 -9.53 14.09 -9.36
C ASN A 39 -10.11 12.79 -8.77
N GLY A 40 -9.62 11.61 -9.17
CA GLY A 40 -10.10 10.32 -8.68
C GLY A 40 -11.50 9.92 -9.17
N VAL A 41 -12.09 10.67 -10.10
CA VAL A 41 -13.42 10.42 -10.67
C VAL A 41 -13.39 9.26 -11.67
N GLN A 42 -12.24 9.02 -12.31
CA GLN A 42 -12.07 8.00 -13.33
C GLN A 42 -10.77 7.22 -13.12
N MET A 43 -10.86 5.90 -13.05
CA MET A 43 -9.69 5.04 -13.14
C MET A 43 -9.28 4.84 -14.62
N PRO A 44 -8.01 5.03 -14.99
CA PRO A 44 -7.53 4.73 -16.34
C PRO A 44 -7.49 3.21 -16.56
N SER A 45 -7.62 2.77 -17.83
CA SER A 45 -7.22 1.41 -18.19
C SER A 45 -5.70 1.24 -18.01
N SER A 46 -5.24 0.00 -17.86
CA SER A 46 -3.80 -0.31 -17.78
C SER A 46 -3.02 0.28 -18.96
N THR A 47 -3.55 0.13 -20.17
CA THR A 47 -2.95 0.65 -21.41
C THR A 47 -2.84 2.18 -21.43
N VAL A 48 -3.86 2.90 -20.93
CA VAL A 48 -3.81 4.36 -20.83
C VAL A 48 -2.81 4.76 -19.75
N LEU A 49 -2.85 4.10 -18.59
CA LEU A 49 -1.94 4.39 -17.49
C LEU A 49 -0.47 4.23 -17.90
N ASP A 50 -0.11 3.11 -18.51
CA ASP A 50 1.26 2.84 -18.94
C ASP A 50 1.78 3.92 -19.90
N ARG A 51 0.95 4.36 -20.86
CA ARG A 51 1.31 5.42 -21.80
C ARG A 51 1.46 6.78 -21.13
N LEU A 52 0.61 7.11 -20.16
CA LEU A 52 0.72 8.35 -19.38
C LEU A 52 2.00 8.36 -18.55
N LEU A 53 2.28 7.27 -17.83
CA LEU A 53 3.48 7.14 -17.00
C LEU A 53 4.75 7.17 -17.84
N ALA A 54 4.77 6.49 -18.98
CA ALA A 54 5.90 6.55 -19.92
C ALA A 54 6.17 7.99 -20.38
N LYS A 55 5.12 8.76 -20.71
CA LYS A 55 5.25 10.18 -21.08
C LYS A 55 5.75 11.06 -19.92
N LEU A 56 5.48 10.65 -18.68
CA LEU A 56 5.96 11.28 -17.46
C LEU A 56 7.34 10.76 -17.01
N GLY A 57 7.99 9.89 -17.79
CA GLY A 57 9.32 9.35 -17.50
C GLY A 57 9.33 8.31 -16.37
N THR A 58 8.21 7.63 -16.12
CA THR A 58 8.05 6.64 -15.05
C THR A 58 7.29 5.40 -15.56
N SER A 59 6.98 4.46 -14.66
CA SER A 59 6.24 3.24 -14.97
C SER A 59 5.35 2.80 -13.81
N THR A 60 4.42 1.89 -14.07
CA THR A 60 3.56 1.27 -13.04
C THR A 60 4.35 0.61 -11.92
N TYR A 61 5.54 0.07 -12.22
CA TYR A 61 6.45 -0.47 -11.22
C TYR A 61 6.92 0.60 -10.21
N GLN A 62 7.24 1.80 -10.68
CA GLN A 62 7.73 2.89 -9.82
C GLN A 62 6.62 3.51 -8.95
N ILE A 63 5.35 3.29 -9.30
CA ILE A 63 4.20 3.74 -8.52
C ILE A 63 3.43 2.57 -7.90
N CYS A 64 4.04 1.38 -7.80
CA CYS A 64 3.34 0.15 -7.44
C CYS A 64 2.65 0.23 -6.07
N GLU A 65 3.28 0.89 -5.09
CA GLU A 65 2.71 1.09 -3.77
C GLU A 65 1.44 1.93 -3.79
N ILE A 66 1.30 2.83 -4.76
CA ILE A 66 0.13 3.71 -4.89
C ILE A 66 -0.94 3.04 -5.76
N TYR A 67 -0.53 2.27 -6.76
CA TYR A 67 -1.44 1.66 -7.72
C TYR A 67 -2.04 0.33 -7.24
N TYR A 68 -1.27 -0.46 -6.49
CA TYR A 68 -1.67 -1.80 -6.04
C TYR A 68 -2.04 -1.88 -4.55
N LYS A 69 -1.66 -0.90 -3.71
CA LYS A 69 -2.15 -0.88 -2.32
C LYS A 69 -3.53 -0.24 -2.28
N ASN A 70 -4.53 -1.07 -2.04
CA ASN A 70 -5.85 -0.58 -1.65
C ASN A 70 -5.84 -0.16 -0.17
N GLU A 71 -6.89 0.54 0.27
CA GLU A 71 -6.98 1.02 1.66
C GLU A 71 -6.91 -0.10 2.70
N GLU A 72 -7.39 -1.31 2.36
CA GLU A 72 -7.36 -2.46 3.25
C GLU A 72 -5.93 -2.93 3.50
N GLN A 73 -5.11 -3.01 2.45
CA GLN A 73 -3.69 -3.33 2.55
C GLN A 73 -2.94 -2.28 3.36
N GLN A 74 -3.26 -1.00 3.15
CA GLN A 74 -2.64 0.09 3.92
C GLN A 74 -3.01 -0.02 5.41
N ARG A 75 -4.29 -0.25 5.73
CA ARG A 75 -4.74 -0.45 7.11
C ARG A 75 -4.02 -1.63 7.76
N PHE A 76 -3.91 -2.76 7.05
CA PHE A 76 -3.17 -3.92 7.54
C PHE A 76 -1.71 -3.58 7.87
N GLU A 77 -0.99 -2.92 6.95
CA GLU A 77 0.41 -2.54 7.15
C GLU A 77 0.60 -1.56 8.33
N GLU A 78 -0.34 -0.63 8.52
CA GLU A 78 -0.30 0.32 9.63
C GLU A 78 -0.51 -0.37 10.99
N GLU A 79 -1.47 -1.28 11.09
CA GLU A 79 -1.69 -2.05 12.32
C GLU A 79 -0.53 -3.01 12.61
N ALA A 80 -0.01 -3.71 11.59
CA ALA A 80 1.16 -4.56 11.72
C ALA A 80 2.38 -3.79 12.26
N LYS A 81 2.65 -2.59 11.73
CA LYS A 81 3.71 -1.69 12.23
C LYS A 81 3.49 -1.28 13.70
N LYS A 82 2.25 -1.01 14.11
CA LYS A 82 1.94 -0.69 15.51
C LYS A 82 2.21 -1.89 16.42
N ILE A 83 1.86 -3.11 16.00
CA ILE A 83 2.16 -4.33 16.73
C ILE A 83 3.67 -4.49 16.89
N SER A 84 4.45 -4.39 15.80
CA SER A 84 5.92 -4.47 15.86
C SER A 84 6.51 -3.44 16.83
N ARG A 85 5.97 -2.22 16.86
CA ARG A 85 6.40 -1.20 17.83
C ARG A 85 6.05 -1.60 19.28
N PHE A 86 4.85 -2.14 19.53
CA PHE A 86 4.51 -2.62 20.87
C PHE A 86 5.39 -3.78 21.33
N ILE A 87 5.78 -4.69 20.42
CA ILE A 87 6.74 -5.76 20.70
C ILE A 87 8.10 -5.16 21.10
N TYR A 88 8.62 -4.22 20.30
CA TYR A 88 9.90 -3.55 20.58
C TYR A 88 9.89 -2.78 21.91
N GLU A 89 8.77 -2.17 22.26
CA GLU A 89 8.57 -1.47 23.54
C GLU A 89 8.20 -2.42 24.71
N GLU A 90 8.26 -3.74 24.49
CA GLU A 90 7.90 -4.80 25.47
C GLU A 90 6.46 -4.68 26.03
N LYS A 91 5.57 -3.99 25.31
CA LYS A 91 4.14 -3.85 25.63
C LYS A 91 3.36 -5.04 25.07
N ILE A 92 3.72 -6.25 25.49
CA ILE A 92 3.23 -7.51 24.91
C ILE A 92 1.70 -7.64 24.97
N ASP A 93 1.06 -7.24 26.06
CA ASP A 93 -0.41 -7.28 26.18
C ASP A 93 -1.11 -6.43 25.11
N LYS A 94 -0.56 -5.26 24.79
CA LYS A 94 -1.09 -4.38 23.74
C LYS A 94 -0.85 -4.97 22.35
N ALA A 95 0.32 -5.57 22.15
CA ALA A 95 0.65 -6.25 20.90
C ALA A 95 -0.33 -7.41 20.65
N LYS A 96 -0.60 -8.24 21.65
CA LYS A 96 -1.57 -9.34 21.60
C LYS A 96 -3.00 -8.87 21.31
N SER A 97 -3.47 -7.88 22.06
CA SER A 97 -4.82 -7.34 21.88
C SER A 97 -5.03 -6.79 20.47
N LEU A 98 -4.00 -6.21 19.86
CA LEU A 98 -4.11 -5.69 18.50
C LEU A 98 -3.94 -6.80 17.44
N LEU A 99 -3.07 -7.77 17.69
CA LEU A 99 -2.88 -8.93 16.82
C LEU A 99 -4.18 -9.72 16.64
N SER A 100 -4.96 -9.95 17.70
CA SER A 100 -6.24 -10.67 17.60
C SER A 100 -7.24 -9.95 16.69
N CYS A 101 -7.26 -8.62 16.69
CA CYS A 101 -8.09 -7.84 15.76
C CYS A 101 -7.61 -7.93 14.30
N LEU A 102 -6.33 -8.21 14.08
CA LEU A 102 -5.72 -8.24 12.74
C LEU A 102 -5.97 -9.57 12.00
N GLU A 103 -6.23 -10.67 12.73
CA GLU A 103 -6.27 -12.04 12.20
C GLU A 103 -7.18 -12.21 10.96
N ASN A 104 -8.42 -11.72 11.03
CA ASN A 104 -9.38 -11.89 9.94
C ASN A 104 -8.95 -11.14 8.67
N SER A 105 -8.40 -9.94 8.82
CA SER A 105 -7.87 -9.17 7.69
C SER A 105 -6.61 -9.80 7.09
N ALA A 106 -5.81 -10.47 7.92
CA ALA A 106 -4.61 -11.16 7.47
C ALA A 106 -4.94 -12.34 6.56
N LYS A 107 -5.97 -13.14 6.91
CA LYS A 107 -6.40 -14.33 6.14
C LYS A 107 -6.90 -14.02 4.73
N ALA A 108 -7.27 -12.78 4.44
CA ALA A 108 -7.71 -12.37 3.10
C ALA A 108 -6.58 -12.34 2.07
N ASN A 109 -5.32 -12.32 2.50
CA ASN A 109 -4.16 -12.26 1.62
C ASN A 109 -3.00 -13.09 2.18
N ASN A 110 -2.44 -14.00 1.37
CA ASN A 110 -1.39 -14.92 1.83
C ASN A 110 -0.15 -14.21 2.39
N LEU A 111 0.26 -13.08 1.81
CA LEU A 111 1.41 -12.31 2.30
C LEU A 111 1.09 -11.63 3.64
N ASN A 112 -0.13 -11.12 3.79
CA ASN A 112 -0.59 -10.56 5.07
C ASN A 112 -0.67 -11.66 6.14
N PHE A 113 -1.15 -12.85 5.78
CA PHE A 113 -1.18 -13.98 6.70
C PHE A 113 0.22 -14.42 7.15
N GLN A 114 1.19 -14.45 6.23
CA GLN A 114 2.59 -14.70 6.58
C GLN A 114 3.16 -13.64 7.55
N HIS A 115 2.85 -12.36 7.31
CA HIS A 115 3.28 -11.30 8.21
C HIS A 115 2.61 -11.41 9.58
N TYR A 116 1.32 -11.74 9.62
CA TYR A 116 0.60 -12.03 10.86
C TYR A 116 1.27 -13.14 11.67
N LEU A 117 1.61 -14.27 11.02
CA LEU A 117 2.29 -15.40 11.68
C LEU A 117 3.66 -15.00 12.24
N LEU A 118 4.40 -14.14 11.52
CA LEU A 118 5.67 -13.62 12.02
C LEU A 118 5.50 -12.77 13.28
N LEU A 119 4.47 -11.93 13.35
CA LEU A 119 4.15 -11.12 14.52
C LEU A 119 3.71 -11.99 15.70
N GLU A 120 2.88 -13.00 15.44
CA GLU A 120 2.45 -13.98 16.44
C GLU A 120 3.66 -14.72 17.03
N ALA A 121 4.53 -15.25 16.17
CA ALA A 121 5.76 -15.92 16.58
C ALA A 121 6.67 -15.00 17.41
N SER A 122 6.79 -13.73 17.02
CA SER A 122 7.58 -12.74 17.75
C SER A 122 7.03 -12.52 19.16
N ILE A 123 5.70 -12.40 19.32
CA ILE A 123 5.07 -12.26 20.63
C ILE A 123 5.35 -13.48 21.51
N LYS A 124 5.14 -14.70 20.99
CA LYS A 124 5.40 -15.96 21.72
C LYS A 124 6.84 -16.05 22.19
N PHE A 125 7.79 -15.65 21.34
CA PHE A 125 9.22 -15.63 21.70
C PHE A 125 9.50 -14.70 22.88
N TYR A 126 8.92 -13.50 22.90
CA TYR A 126 9.07 -12.55 24.03
C TYR A 126 8.42 -13.03 25.33
N GLU A 127 7.45 -13.95 25.26
CA GLU A 127 6.83 -14.58 26.42
C GLU A 127 7.64 -15.77 26.98
N GLY A 128 8.78 -16.08 26.36
CA GLY A 128 9.64 -17.18 26.77
C GLY A 128 9.19 -18.54 26.25
N GLU A 129 8.30 -18.59 25.26
CA GLU A 129 7.98 -19.84 24.57
C GLU A 129 9.22 -20.33 23.78
N ASN A 130 9.39 -21.65 23.71
CA ASN A 130 10.56 -22.26 23.08
C ASN A 130 10.56 -21.97 21.56
N PRO A 131 11.64 -21.39 20.99
CA PRO A 131 11.71 -21.09 19.55
C PRO A 131 11.43 -22.30 18.64
N HIS A 132 11.78 -23.51 19.10
CA HIS A 132 11.53 -24.75 18.36
C HIS A 132 10.05 -25.13 18.30
N GLU A 133 9.24 -24.74 19.30
CA GLU A 133 7.80 -24.97 19.30
C GLU A 133 7.09 -23.91 18.43
N ILE A 134 7.58 -22.67 18.45
CA ILE A 134 7.01 -21.53 17.70
C ILE A 134 7.14 -21.70 16.18
N LEU A 135 8.27 -22.22 15.69
CA LEU A 135 8.59 -22.30 14.26
C LEU A 135 8.24 -23.65 13.61
N SER A 136 7.55 -24.54 14.34
CA SER A 136 7.09 -25.82 13.80
C SER A 136 5.85 -25.62 12.94
N ILE A 137 6.06 -25.30 11.66
CA ILE A 137 5.02 -25.20 10.61
C ILE A 137 4.87 -26.56 9.92
#